data_AF-A0A5N0GCK9-F1
#
_entry.id   AF-A0A5N0GCK9-F1
#
_cell.length_a   1.000
_cell.length_b   1.000
_cell.length_c   1.000
_cell.angle_alpha   90.00
_cell.angle_beta   90.00
_cell.angle_gamma   90.00
#
_symmetry.space_group_name_H-M   'P 1'
#
loop_
_entity.id
_entity.type
_entity.pdbx_description
1 polymer ?
#
loop_
_entity_poly.entity_id
_entity_poly.type
_entity_poly.pdbx_seq_one_letter_code
_entity_poly.pdbx_strand_id
1 'polypeptide(L)' 'MLAMYVRDKHRQQQWIESAQTRLSTAGAARALPVVDLLICGPRPLGGLVVLDDDAGYDLAERHLPDIRAQRVVRAEQ' A
#
# COMPACT_ATOMS: atom_id res chain seq x y z
N MET A 1 11.34 0.37 -24.37
CA MET A 1 10.77 -0.63 -23.44
C MET A 1 11.60 -0.77 -22.16
N LEU A 2 12.90 -1.10 -22.25
CA LEU A 2 13.79 -1.25 -21.08
C LEU A 2 13.91 0.01 -20.18
N ALA A 3 14.08 1.20 -20.78
CA ALA A 3 14.15 2.46 -20.03
C ALA A 3 12.83 2.84 -19.32
N MET A 4 11.69 2.35 -19.84
CA MET A 4 10.37 2.59 -19.24
C MET A 4 10.17 1.66 -18.02
N TYR A 5 10.58 0.39 -18.16
CA TYR A 5 10.58 -0.59 -17.06
C TYR A 5 11.46 -0.16 -15.88
N VAL A 6 12.67 0.37 -16.15
CA VAL A 6 13.58 0.84 -15.10
C VAL A 6 13.03 2.08 -14.37
N ARG A 7 12.38 3.01 -15.09
CA ARG A 7 11.72 4.18 -14.45
C ARG A 7 10.57 3.77 -13.55
N ASP A 8 9.77 2.81 -13.98
CA ASP A 8 8.64 2.31 -13.21
C ASP A 8 9.11 1.64 -11.90
N LYS A 9 10.16 0.81 -11.98
CA LYS A 9 10.80 0.20 -10.82
C LYS A 9 11.37 1.24 -9.83
N HIS A 10 12.07 2.26 -10.32
CA HIS A 10 12.61 3.32 -9.45
C HIS A 10 11.49 4.12 -8.76
N ARG A 11 10.40 4.40 -9.46
CA ARG A 11 9.24 5.10 -8.91
C ARG A 11 8.53 4.26 -7.85
N GLN A 12 8.38 2.95 -8.09
CA GLN A 12 7.85 2.01 -7.12
C GLN A 12 8.70 1.98 -5.85
N GLN A 13 10.02 1.90 -5.98
CA GLN A 13 10.92 1.89 -4.84
C GLN A 13 10.83 3.19 -4.01
N GLN A 14 10.85 4.35 -4.66
CA GLN A 14 10.70 5.65 -3.98
C GLN A 14 9.36 5.78 -3.23
N TRP A 15 8.28 5.27 -3.83
CA TRP A 15 6.97 5.26 -3.18
C TRP A 15 6.95 4.35 -1.95
N ILE A 16 7.53 3.16 -2.04
CA ILE A 16 7.63 2.21 -0.91
C ILE A 16 8.42 2.82 0.24
N GLU A 17 9.57 3.43 -0.04
CA GLU A 17 10.40 4.09 0.98
C GLU A 17 9.65 5.25 1.66
N SER A 18 8.89 6.04 0.88
CA SER A 18 8.04 7.10 1.42
C SER A 18 6.90 6.56 2.29
N ALA A 19 6.25 5.49 1.85
CA ALA A 19 5.16 4.84 2.59
C ALA A 19 5.66 4.28 3.93
N GLN A 20 6.78 3.56 3.93
CA GLN A 20 7.38 3.02 5.16
C GLN A 20 7.82 4.12 6.11
N THR A 21 8.35 5.23 5.58
CA THR A 21 8.71 6.40 6.39
C THR A 21 7.47 7.00 7.04
N ARG A 22 6.39 7.25 6.30
CA ARG A 22 5.13 7.80 6.83
C ARG A 22 4.51 6.91 7.91
N LEU A 23 4.44 5.61 7.66
CA LEU A 23 3.95 4.63 8.63
C LEU A 23 4.83 4.62 9.89
N SER A 24 6.15 4.65 9.73
CA SER A 24 7.08 4.67 10.87
C SER A 24 6.95 5.95 11.71
N THR A 25 6.88 7.12 11.06
CA THR A 25 6.68 8.41 11.74
C THR A 25 5.34 8.47 12.47
N ALA A 26 4.31 7.78 11.99
CA ALA A 26 3.01 7.69 12.64
C ALA A 26 2.93 6.62 13.75
N GLY A 27 4.02 5.90 14.05
CA GLY A 27 4.00 4.78 15.01
C GLY A 27 3.33 3.51 14.46
N ALA A 28 3.04 3.47 13.16
CA ALA A 28 2.36 2.40 12.44
C ALA A 28 3.33 1.55 11.60
N ALA A 29 4.61 1.45 11.99
CA ALA A 29 5.66 0.76 11.22
C ALA A 29 5.34 -0.71 10.88
N ARG A 30 4.46 -1.35 11.64
CA ARG A 30 4.02 -2.74 11.44
C ARG A 30 2.68 -2.86 10.70
N ALA A 31 2.10 -1.75 10.23
CA ALA A 31 0.81 -1.76 9.56
C ALA A 31 0.85 -2.52 8.23
N LEU A 32 1.91 -2.32 7.43
CA LEU A 32 2.11 -3.05 6.18
C LEU A 32 3.58 -3.48 6.02
N PRO A 33 3.86 -4.78 5.82
CA PRO A 33 5.16 -5.25 5.37
C PRO A 33 5.45 -4.76 3.94
N VAL A 34 6.73 -4.79 3.56
CA VAL A 34 7.17 -4.34 2.23
C VAL A 34 6.51 -5.09 1.07
N VAL A 35 6.13 -6.36 1.28
CA VAL A 35 5.42 -7.18 0.28
C VAL A 35 4.02 -6.62 -0.03
N ASP A 36 3.32 -6.10 0.98
CA ASP A 36 1.99 -5.51 0.81
C ASP A 36 2.07 -4.15 0.12
N LEU A 37 3.12 -3.38 0.40
CA LEU A 37 3.40 -2.13 -0.31
C LEU A 37 3.77 -2.39 -1.79
N LEU A 38 4.43 -3.51 -2.10
CA LEU A 38 4.68 -3.93 -3.49
C LEU A 38 3.39 -4.27 -4.23
N ILE A 39 2.42 -4.90 -3.55
CA ILE A 39 1.09 -5.21 -4.09
C ILE A 39 0.32 -3.91 -4.37
N CYS A 40 0.38 -2.94 -3.45
CA CYS A 40 -0.27 -1.65 -3.61
C CYS A 40 0.29 -0.88 -4.81
N GLY A 41 1.61 -0.64 -4.84
CA GLY A 41 2.37 0.00 -5.92
C GLY A 41 1.88 1.39 -6.39
N PRO A 42 2.76 2.29 -6.88
CA PRO A 42 2.31 3.54 -7.48
C PRO A 42 1.85 3.28 -8.92
N ARG A 43 0.77 2.51 -9.10
CA ARG A 43 0.08 2.51 -10.39
C ARG A 43 -0.56 3.88 -10.62
N PRO A 44 -0.76 4.32 -11.87
CA PRO A 44 -1.60 5.48 -12.16
C PRO A 44 -2.94 5.25 -11.46
N LEU A 45 -3.17 6.02 -10.40
CA LEU A 45 -4.26 5.83 -9.45
C LEU A 45 -5.59 5.94 -10.17
N GLY A 46 -6.28 4.82 -10.25
CA GLY A 46 -7.64 4.72 -10.73
C GLY A 46 -8.35 3.58 -10.03
N GLY A 47 -8.84 3.83 -8.81
CA GLY A 47 -9.93 3.04 -8.20
C GLY A 47 -9.60 1.64 -7.69
N LEU A 48 -8.34 1.34 -7.36
CA LEU A 48 -8.00 0.03 -6.79
C LEU A 48 -8.25 0.04 -5.28
N VAL A 49 -9.22 -0.76 -4.83
CA VAL A 49 -9.52 -0.99 -3.43
C VAL A 49 -8.91 -2.32 -3.04
N VAL A 50 -8.07 -2.34 -2.00
CA VAL A 50 -7.51 -3.59 -1.47
C VAL A 50 -8.57 -4.25 -0.60
N LEU A 51 -8.98 -5.46 -0.98
CA LEU A 51 -9.84 -6.32 -0.17
C LEU A 51 -8.97 -7.16 0.74
N ASP A 52 -9.14 -6.98 2.05
CA ASP A 52 -8.28 -7.62 3.03
C ASP A 52 -9.07 -7.96 4.31
N ASP A 53 -8.69 -9.03 5.01
CA ASP A 53 -9.29 -9.43 6.29
C ASP A 53 -8.46 -9.04 7.52
N ASP A 54 -7.23 -8.54 7.30
CA ASP A 54 -6.32 -7.97 8.30
C ASP A 54 -6.62 -6.47 8.54
N ALA A 55 -6.44 -6.03 9.78
CA ALA A 55 -6.60 -4.64 10.19
C ALA A 55 -5.42 -3.75 9.78
N GLY A 56 -4.33 -4.33 9.26
CA GLY A 56 -3.15 -3.59 8.79
C GLY A 56 -3.48 -2.55 7.72
N TYR A 57 -4.36 -2.89 6.79
CA TYR A 57 -4.79 -1.99 5.71
C TYR A 57 -5.67 -0.84 6.19
N ASP A 58 -6.54 -1.07 7.19
CA ASP A 58 -7.36 -0.02 7.82
C ASP A 58 -6.49 1.07 8.46
N LEU A 59 -5.35 0.67 9.05
CA LEU A 59 -4.38 1.60 9.64
C LEU A 59 -3.57 2.32 8.57
N ALA A 60 -3.15 1.60 7.52
CA ALA A 60 -2.37 2.17 6.43
C ALA A 60 -3.13 3.23 5.62
N GLU A 61 -4.42 3.01 5.34
CA GLU A 61 -5.29 3.97 4.63
C GLU A 61 -5.34 5.35 5.30
N ARG A 62 -5.24 5.40 6.64
CA ARG A 62 -5.23 6.67 7.40
C ARG A 62 -3.97 7.51 7.17
N HIS A 63 -2.87 6.88 6.78
CA HIS A 63 -1.56 7.51 6.66
C HIS A 63 -1.04 7.57 5.22
N LEU A 64 -1.58 6.74 4.34
CA LEU A 64 -1.19 6.61 2.94
C LEU A 64 -2.37 7.01 2.05
N PRO A 65 -2.42 8.27 1.56
CA PRO A 65 -3.59 8.80 0.85
C PRO A 65 -3.88 8.07 -0.47
N ASP A 66 -2.88 7.39 -1.01
CA ASP A 66 -2.94 6.61 -2.25
C ASP A 66 -3.56 5.22 -2.05
N ILE A 67 -3.77 4.78 -0.80
CA ILE A 67 -4.37 3.49 -0.47
C ILE A 67 -5.85 3.68 -0.11
N ARG A 68 -6.69 2.77 -0.61
CA ARG A 68 -8.07 2.57 -0.15
C ARG A 68 -8.23 1.11 0.21
N ALA A 69 -8.73 0.83 1.41
CA ALA A 69 -8.97 -0.51 1.88
C ALA A 69 -10.47 -0.75 2.03
N GLN A 70 -10.89 -1.98 1.78
CA GLN A 70 -12.22 -2.43 2.18
C GLN A 70 -12.06 -3.77 2.89
N ARG A 71 -12.39 -3.75 4.18
CA ARG A 71 -12.32 -4.94 5.01
C ARG A 71 -13.33 -5.98 4.57
N VAL A 72 -12.88 -7.22 4.37
CA VAL A 72 -13.72 -8.37 4.11
C VAL A 72 -13.87 -9.17 5.39
N VAL A 73 -15.10 -9.29 5.87
CA VAL A 73 -15.45 -10.15 7.02
C VAL A 73 -16.19 -11.38 6.52
N ARG A 74 -15.96 -12.53 7.15
CA ARG A 74 -16.78 -13.72 6.89
C ARG A 74 -18.22 -13.42 7.29
N ALA A 75 -19.17 -13.79 6.44
CA ALA A 75 -20.57 -13.82 6.85
C ALA A 75 -20.74 -14.90 7.93
N GLU A 76 -21.41 -14.55 9.02
CA GLU A 76 -21.84 -15.54 10.03
C GLU A 76 -22.76 -16.55 9.33
N GLN A 77 -22.44 -17.84 9.45
CA GLN A 77 -23.27 -18.95 8.97
C GLN A 77 -24.31 -19.31 10.03
#